data_AF-A0A4Y7TQ60-F1
#
_entry.id   AF-A0A4Y7TQ60-F1
#
_cell.length_a   1.000
_cell.length_b   1.000
_cell.length_c   1.000
_cell.angle_alpha   90.00
_cell.angle_beta   90.00
_cell.angle_gamma   90.00
#
_symmetry.space_group_name_H-M   'P 1'
#
loop_
_entity.id
_entity.type
_entity.pdbx_description
1 polymer ?
#
loop_
_entity_poly.entity_id
_entity_poly.type
_entity_poly.pdbx_seq_one_letter_code
_entity_poly.pdbx_strand_id
1 'polypeptide(L)'
;MSGRALTPELIFASATRQKITKYVDVAALALLVVDYLGTLEAEVAYMWPAELSAAKVLFFLSRYLALFDVPLAIYYHTSLGLPVRTCQILFSVETTSLLIGVAFAEAILFLRVYALSGRSKKMMVWLVFQFFGVHVAEFVVYILFLRNLQFGPSPLPTVIGCTPLPPKSQALNIQLSALFGLILANELAILLMTFTIGLMKYRNLRSPLMRIFYRDGFFYFLILSAVSAGNITVDLVGPVGTIRPLLN
;
A
#
# COMPACT_ATOMS: atom_id res chain seq x y z
N MET A 1 5.40 -41.97 -3.29
CA MET A 1 5.74 -40.91 -4.26
C MET A 1 4.51 -40.66 -5.11
N SER A 2 3.64 -39.73 -4.69
CA SER A 2 2.45 -39.33 -5.44
C SER A 2 2.50 -37.82 -5.57
N GLY A 3 2.92 -37.34 -6.74
CA GLY A 3 2.85 -35.93 -7.08
C GLY A 3 1.38 -35.57 -7.29
N ARG A 4 0.78 -34.79 -6.38
CA ARG A 4 -0.51 -34.18 -6.65
C ARG A 4 -0.33 -33.19 -7.79
N ALA A 5 -0.80 -33.56 -8.98
CA ALA A 5 -1.01 -32.63 -10.08
C ALA A 5 -1.89 -31.45 -9.63
N LEU A 6 -1.69 -30.26 -10.19
CA LEU A 6 -2.62 -29.15 -10.01
C LEU A 6 -4.02 -29.64 -10.38
N THR A 7 -4.97 -29.59 -9.44
CA THR A 7 -6.36 -29.91 -9.77
C THR A 7 -6.88 -28.86 -10.75
N PRO A 8 -7.74 -29.23 -11.72
CA PRO A 8 -8.37 -28.27 -12.62
C PRO A 8 -9.00 -27.09 -11.88
N GLU A 9 -9.63 -27.36 -10.72
CA GLU A 9 -10.22 -26.34 -9.86
C GLU A 9 -9.21 -25.28 -9.38
N LEU A 10 -7.99 -25.68 -9.00
CA LEU A 10 -6.95 -24.74 -8.57
C LEU A 10 -6.43 -23.89 -9.73
N ILE A 11 -6.35 -24.47 -10.93
CA ILE A 11 -6.00 -23.76 -12.16
C ILE A 11 -7.08 -22.71 -12.49
N PHE A 12 -8.35 -23.09 -12.47
CA PHE A 12 -9.45 -22.16 -12.72
C PHE A 12 -9.51 -21.04 -11.67
N ALA A 13 -9.31 -21.36 -10.39
CA ALA A 13 -9.29 -20.38 -9.32
C ALA A 13 -8.12 -19.38 -9.48
N SER A 14 -6.91 -19.87 -9.77
CA SER A 14 -5.74 -19.00 -9.99
C SER A 14 -5.88 -18.13 -11.25
N ALA A 15 -6.38 -18.69 -12.36
CA ALA A 15 -6.68 -17.93 -13.56
C ALA A 15 -7.72 -16.82 -13.30
N THR A 16 -8.77 -17.13 -12.54
CA THR A 16 -9.83 -16.18 -12.18
C THR A 16 -9.29 -15.04 -11.33
N ARG A 17 -8.48 -15.36 -10.30
CA ARG A 17 -7.82 -14.35 -9.46
C ARG A 17 -6.95 -13.42 -10.30
N GLN A 18 -6.13 -13.95 -11.18
CA GLN A 18 -5.27 -13.12 -12.04
C GLN A 18 -6.06 -12.24 -13.00
N LYS A 19 -7.17 -12.74 -13.54
CA LYS A 19 -8.07 -11.95 -14.38
C LYS A 19 -8.70 -10.80 -13.58
N ILE A 20 -9.14 -11.06 -12.34
CA ILE A 20 -9.67 -10.03 -11.44
C ILE A 20 -8.62 -8.97 -11.15
N THR A 21 -7.40 -9.36 -10.78
CA THR A 21 -6.30 -8.41 -10.51
C THR A 21 -6.07 -7.48 -11.68
N LYS A 22 -5.97 -8.00 -12.91
CA LYS A 22 -5.81 -7.18 -14.13
C LYS A 22 -6.93 -6.16 -14.32
N TYR A 23 -8.19 -6.55 -14.08
CA TYR A 23 -9.30 -5.59 -14.19
C TYR A 23 -9.27 -4.55 -13.09
N VAL A 24 -8.89 -4.93 -11.87
CA VAL A 24 -8.74 -4.00 -10.75
C VAL A 24 -7.65 -2.98 -11.07
N ASP A 25 -6.50 -3.39 -11.61
CA ASP A 25 -5.41 -2.47 -11.95
C ASP A 25 -5.82 -1.47 -13.02
N VAL A 26 -6.50 -1.93 -14.08
CA VAL A 26 -7.00 -1.05 -15.15
C VAL A 26 -8.08 -0.11 -14.62
N ALA A 27 -8.97 -0.58 -13.75
CA ALA A 27 -9.97 0.27 -13.11
C ALA A 27 -9.32 1.31 -12.18
N ALA A 28 -8.28 0.91 -11.43
CA ALA A 28 -7.51 1.80 -10.58
C ALA A 28 -6.78 2.88 -11.41
N LEU A 29 -6.19 2.51 -12.56
CA LEU A 29 -5.59 3.47 -13.48
C LEU A 29 -6.62 4.46 -14.02
N ALA A 30 -7.79 3.98 -14.43
CA ALA A 30 -8.85 4.84 -14.93
C ALA A 30 -9.32 5.83 -13.85
N LEU A 31 -9.52 5.36 -12.61
CA LEU A 31 -9.87 6.21 -11.49
C LEU A 31 -8.78 7.24 -11.18
N LEU A 32 -7.51 6.82 -11.19
CA LEU A 32 -6.36 7.69 -10.95
C LEU A 32 -6.23 8.79 -12.01
N VAL A 33 -6.45 8.46 -13.28
CA VAL A 33 -6.43 9.44 -14.39
C VAL A 33 -7.58 10.42 -14.25
N VAL A 34 -8.79 9.95 -13.92
CA VAL A 34 -9.96 10.83 -13.72
C VAL A 34 -9.73 11.77 -12.53
N ASP A 35 -9.22 11.26 -11.40
CA ASP A 35 -8.88 12.08 -10.24
C ASP A 35 -7.79 13.11 -10.57
N TYR A 36 -6.74 12.68 -11.27
CA TYR A 36 -5.64 13.55 -11.68
C TYR A 36 -6.12 14.70 -12.55
N LEU A 37 -6.85 14.39 -13.64
CA LEU A 37 -7.36 15.41 -14.57
C LEU A 37 -8.38 16.33 -13.89
N GLY A 38 -9.26 15.78 -13.04
CA GLY A 38 -10.27 16.56 -12.32
C GLY A 38 -9.68 17.53 -11.29
N THR A 39 -8.47 17.25 -10.78
CA THR A 39 -7.81 18.10 -9.78
C THR A 39 -6.63 18.90 -10.35
N LEU A 40 -6.28 18.72 -11.63
CA LEU A 40 -5.13 19.36 -12.26
C LEU A 40 -5.24 20.89 -12.31
N GLU A 41 -6.42 21.43 -12.63
CA GLU A 41 -6.63 22.89 -12.66
C GLU A 41 -6.35 23.52 -11.28
N ALA A 42 -6.90 22.92 -10.22
CA ALA A 42 -6.67 23.35 -8.86
C ALA A 42 -5.20 23.15 -8.43
N GLU A 43 -4.56 22.06 -8.85
CA GLU A 43 -3.14 21.81 -8.59
C GLU A 43 -2.27 22.91 -9.20
N VAL A 44 -2.48 23.26 -10.47
CA VAL A 44 -1.73 24.31 -11.16
C VAL A 44 -2.01 25.68 -10.53
N ALA A 45 -3.26 25.98 -10.17
CA ALA A 45 -3.62 27.25 -9.57
C ALA A 45 -3.06 27.45 -8.15
N TYR A 46 -3.05 26.39 -7.32
CA TYR A 46 -2.77 26.52 -5.88
C TYR A 46 -1.44 25.91 -5.44
N MET A 47 -0.99 24.81 -6.05
CA MET A 47 0.24 24.11 -5.62
C MET A 47 1.47 24.59 -6.37
N TRP A 48 1.37 24.87 -7.67
CA TRP A 48 2.53 25.25 -8.48
C TRP A 48 3.14 26.60 -8.07
N PRO A 49 2.37 27.70 -7.93
CA PRO A 49 2.92 29.00 -7.53
C PRO A 49 3.26 29.10 -6.04
N ALA A 50 2.78 28.17 -5.20
CA ALA A 50 3.03 28.21 -3.76
C ALA A 50 4.52 28.08 -3.42
N GLU A 51 4.95 28.67 -2.31
CA GLU A 51 6.32 28.53 -1.80
C GLU A 51 6.68 27.07 -1.51
N LEU A 52 7.97 26.74 -1.62
CA LEU A 52 8.46 25.40 -1.35
C LEU A 52 8.27 25.07 0.13
N SER A 53 7.47 24.04 0.41
CA SER A 53 7.21 23.55 1.77
C SER A 53 7.26 22.02 1.80
N ALA A 54 7.46 21.45 2.99
CA ALA A 54 7.45 19.99 3.17
C ALA A 54 6.13 19.37 2.68
N ALA A 55 4.99 20.02 2.94
CA ALA A 55 3.68 19.56 2.47
C ALA A 55 3.58 19.56 0.94
N LYS A 56 4.11 20.60 0.27
CA LYS A 56 4.14 20.68 -1.21
C LYS A 56 4.98 19.55 -1.81
N VAL A 57 6.17 19.30 -1.26
CA VAL A 57 7.05 18.23 -1.72
C VAL A 57 6.40 16.86 -1.54
N LEU A 58 5.88 16.58 -0.34
CA LEU A 58 5.23 15.29 -0.05
C LEU A 58 4.00 15.06 -0.93
N PHE A 59 3.18 16.10 -1.17
CA PHE A 59 2.03 16.00 -2.06
C PHE A 59 2.43 15.56 -3.47
N PHE A 60 3.46 16.19 -4.05
CA PHE A 60 3.90 15.82 -5.39
C PHE A 60 4.52 14.44 -5.42
N LEU A 61 5.33 14.09 -4.42
CA LEU A 61 5.91 12.75 -4.31
C LEU A 61 4.82 11.69 -4.22
N SER A 62 3.83 11.82 -3.34
CA SER A 62 2.75 10.83 -3.22
C SER A 62 1.91 10.74 -4.50
N ARG A 63 1.62 11.88 -5.14
CA ARG A 63 0.74 11.94 -6.32
C ARG A 63 1.41 11.38 -7.57
N TYR A 64 2.65 11.79 -7.86
CA TYR A 64 3.36 11.35 -9.05
C TYR A 64 3.91 9.92 -8.91
N LEU A 65 4.16 9.45 -7.68
CA LEU A 65 4.53 8.05 -7.46
C LEU A 65 3.37 7.10 -7.76
N ALA A 66 2.13 7.45 -7.38
CA ALA A 66 0.96 6.66 -7.75
C ALA A 66 0.79 6.53 -9.28
N LEU A 67 1.10 7.59 -10.04
CA LEU A 67 1.11 7.58 -11.52
C LEU A 67 2.20 6.68 -12.10
N PHE A 68 3.24 6.35 -11.33
CA PHE A 68 4.27 5.39 -11.69
C PHE A 68 3.89 3.96 -11.28
N ASP A 69 3.36 3.78 -10.07
CA ASP A 69 3.07 2.46 -9.48
C ASP A 69 2.00 1.70 -10.27
N VAL A 70 0.88 2.35 -10.60
CA VAL A 70 -0.24 1.65 -11.24
C VAL A 70 0.11 1.14 -12.65
N PRO A 71 0.74 1.92 -13.55
CA PRO A 71 1.21 1.39 -14.83
C PRO A 71 2.26 0.29 -14.69
N LEU A 72 3.13 0.37 -13.67
CA LEU A 72 4.13 -0.67 -13.40
C LEU A 72 3.47 -1.98 -12.97
N ALA A 73 2.44 -1.93 -12.11
CA ALA A 73 1.63 -3.07 -11.71
C ALA A 73 0.94 -3.72 -12.92
N ILE A 74 0.32 -2.92 -13.79
CA ILE A 74 -0.30 -3.40 -15.03
C ILE A 74 0.74 -4.10 -15.90
N TYR A 75 1.92 -3.49 -16.09
CA TYR A 75 2.99 -4.08 -16.89
C TYR A 75 3.43 -5.43 -16.31
N TYR A 76 3.65 -5.51 -15.00
CA TYR A 76 4.01 -6.74 -14.31
C TYR A 76 2.94 -7.83 -14.47
N HIS A 77 1.66 -7.52 -14.26
CA HIS A 77 0.57 -8.49 -14.33
C HIS A 77 0.20 -8.91 -15.75
N THR A 78 0.42 -8.07 -16.77
CA THR A 78 0.01 -8.35 -18.15
C THR A 78 1.12 -8.93 -19.03
N SER A 79 2.38 -8.75 -18.67
CA SER A 79 3.51 -9.23 -19.48
C SER A 79 3.61 -10.75 -19.49
N LEU A 80 3.72 -11.31 -20.70
CA LEU A 80 3.91 -12.74 -20.94
C LEU A 80 5.39 -13.03 -21.24
N GLY A 81 5.89 -14.19 -20.80
CA GLY A 81 7.25 -14.64 -21.11
C GLY A 81 8.38 -13.86 -20.43
N LEU A 82 8.10 -13.10 -19.37
CA LEU A 82 9.14 -12.44 -18.58
C LEU A 82 10.08 -13.47 -17.94
N PRO A 83 11.41 -13.27 -18.02
CA PRO A 83 12.35 -14.07 -17.23
C PRO A 83 12.06 -13.93 -15.73
N VAL A 84 12.20 -15.02 -14.98
CA VAL A 84 11.94 -15.05 -13.52
C VAL A 84 12.68 -13.93 -12.77
N ARG A 85 13.92 -13.63 -13.16
CA ARG A 85 14.71 -12.54 -12.58
C ARG A 85 14.10 -11.16 -12.83
N THR A 86 13.54 -10.93 -14.02
CA THR A 86 12.87 -9.66 -14.34
C THR A 86 11.62 -9.50 -13.51
N CYS A 87 10.87 -10.58 -13.26
CA CYS A 87 9.70 -10.55 -12.39
C CYS A 87 10.03 -10.21 -10.95
N GLN A 88 11.10 -10.80 -10.43
CA GLN A 88 11.63 -10.46 -9.10
C GLN A 88 11.95 -8.97 -9.00
N ILE A 89 12.66 -8.44 -10.00
CA ILE A 89 13.02 -7.02 -10.03
C ILE A 89 11.77 -6.13 -10.12
N LEU A 90 10.85 -6.42 -11.04
CA LEU A 90 9.62 -5.64 -11.21
C LEU A 90 8.79 -5.64 -9.93
N PHE A 91 8.54 -6.81 -9.35
CA PHE A 91 7.82 -6.93 -8.10
C PHE A 91 8.52 -6.18 -6.96
N SER A 92 9.84 -6.33 -6.81
CA SER A 92 10.59 -5.60 -5.78
C SER A 92 10.58 -4.09 -6.01
N VAL A 93 10.65 -3.61 -7.25
CA VAL A 93 10.57 -2.17 -7.56
C VAL A 93 9.17 -1.64 -7.24
N GLU A 94 8.13 -2.32 -7.71
CA GLU A 94 6.74 -1.98 -7.46
C GLU A 94 6.43 -1.94 -5.96
N THR A 95 6.70 -3.02 -5.24
CA THR A 95 6.40 -3.10 -3.79
C THR A 95 7.25 -2.15 -2.95
N THR A 96 8.50 -1.87 -3.34
CA THR A 96 9.33 -0.86 -2.66
C THR A 96 8.76 0.54 -2.91
N SER A 97 8.37 0.83 -4.14
CA SER A 97 7.79 2.11 -4.52
C SER A 97 6.47 2.35 -3.79
N LEU A 98 5.59 1.35 -3.72
CA LEU A 98 4.36 1.39 -2.94
C LEU A 98 4.63 1.67 -1.45
N LEU A 99 5.60 0.99 -0.83
CA LEU A 99 5.95 1.21 0.58
C LEU A 99 6.47 2.64 0.82
N ILE A 100 7.27 3.17 -0.10
CA ILE A 100 7.72 4.57 -0.06
C ILE A 100 6.53 5.53 -0.22
N GLY A 101 5.60 5.22 -1.11
CA GLY A 101 4.37 5.98 -1.32
C GLY A 101 3.50 6.05 -0.07
N VAL A 102 3.34 4.93 0.63
CA VAL A 102 2.67 4.86 1.93
C VAL A 102 3.37 5.78 2.93
N ALA A 103 4.70 5.72 3.03
CA ALA A 103 5.45 6.59 3.94
C ALA A 103 5.27 8.09 3.63
N PHE A 104 5.20 8.48 2.35
CA PHE A 104 4.89 9.86 1.97
C PHE A 104 3.46 10.27 2.32
N ALA A 105 2.49 9.39 2.08
CA ALA A 105 1.09 9.63 2.44
C ALA A 105 0.92 9.78 3.96
N GLU A 106 1.55 8.91 4.74
CA GLU A 106 1.55 9.01 6.20
C GLU A 106 2.26 10.27 6.67
N ALA A 107 3.40 10.65 6.09
CA ALA A 107 4.07 11.90 6.44
C ALA A 107 3.16 13.13 6.31
N ILE A 108 2.26 13.17 5.31
CA ILE A 108 1.24 14.22 5.18
C ILE A 108 0.27 14.19 6.38
N LEU A 109 -0.15 13.00 6.81
CA LEU A 109 -1.00 12.84 7.99
C LEU A 109 -0.30 13.25 9.29
N PHE A 110 0.98 12.94 9.45
CA PHE A 110 1.81 13.40 10.57
C PHE A 110 1.94 14.94 10.57
N LEU A 111 2.18 15.56 9.41
CA LEU A 111 2.19 17.03 9.28
C LEU A 111 0.84 17.66 9.68
N ARG A 112 -0.26 17.00 9.33
CA ARG A 112 -1.61 17.40 9.74
C ARG A 112 -1.78 17.34 11.26
N VAL A 113 -1.35 16.27 11.92
CA VAL A 113 -1.37 16.16 13.40
C VAL A 113 -0.53 17.27 14.03
N TYR A 114 0.66 17.52 13.48
CA TYR A 114 1.54 18.61 13.94
C TYR A 114 0.86 19.98 13.84
N ALA A 115 0.22 20.28 12.69
CA ALA A 115 -0.51 21.53 12.50
C ALA A 115 -1.68 21.66 13.49
N LEU A 116 -2.48 20.59 13.67
CA LEU A 116 -3.59 20.56 14.62
C LEU A 116 -3.14 20.77 16.08
N SER A 117 -1.97 20.24 16.44
CA SER A 117 -1.39 20.45 17.78
C SER A 117 -1.08 21.93 18.09
N GLY A 118 -1.17 22.82 17.09
CA GLY A 118 -0.72 24.21 17.18
C GLY A 118 0.79 24.34 17.04
N ARG A 119 1.40 23.47 16.24
CA ARG A 119 2.84 23.49 15.95
C ARG A 119 3.73 23.34 17.19
N SER A 120 3.28 22.56 18.18
CA SER A 120 4.04 22.31 19.41
C SER A 120 5.36 21.58 19.12
N LYS A 121 6.50 22.15 19.54
CA LYS A 121 7.83 21.52 19.36
C LYS A 121 7.91 20.13 20.00
N LYS A 122 7.22 19.93 21.14
CA LYS A 122 7.16 18.63 21.83
C LYS A 122 6.46 17.59 20.94
N MET A 123 5.34 17.97 20.32
CA MET A 123 4.60 17.11 19.40
C MET A 123 5.44 16.80 18.15
N MET A 124 6.14 17.81 17.60
CA MET A 124 7.04 17.60 16.45
C MET A 124 8.08 16.53 16.74
N VAL A 125 8.79 16.63 17.87
CA VAL A 125 9.83 15.67 18.25
C VAL A 125 9.24 14.27 18.40
N TRP A 126 8.10 14.14 19.09
CA TRP A 126 7.43 12.86 19.28
C TRP A 126 6.97 12.24 17.96
N LEU A 127 6.38 13.04 17.06
CA LEU A 127 5.94 12.61 15.73
C LEU A 127 7.11 12.13 14.86
N VAL A 128 8.24 12.83 14.91
CA VAL A 128 9.45 12.43 14.18
C VAL A 128 9.96 11.07 14.67
N PHE A 129 10.04 10.87 16.00
CA PHE A 129 10.47 9.58 16.55
C PHE A 129 9.52 8.45 16.20
N GLN A 130 8.20 8.67 16.27
CA GLN A 130 7.22 7.67 15.86
C GLN A 130 7.35 7.33 14.38
N PHE A 131 7.41 8.34 13.50
CA PHE A 131 7.52 8.15 12.06
C PHE A 131 8.71 7.27 11.69
N PHE A 132 9.91 7.62 12.18
CA PHE A 132 11.09 6.82 11.90
C PHE A 132 11.04 5.44 12.55
N GLY A 133 10.52 5.32 13.78
CA GLY A 133 10.41 4.05 14.48
C GLY A 133 9.51 3.04 13.74
N VAL A 134 8.33 3.48 13.30
CA VAL A 134 7.37 2.64 12.57
C VAL A 134 7.92 2.26 11.19
N HIS A 135 8.37 3.24 10.40
CA HIS A 135 8.85 2.93 9.05
C HIS A 135 10.13 2.10 9.05
N VAL A 136 11.04 2.29 10.01
CA VAL A 136 12.20 1.38 10.15
C VAL A 136 11.73 -0.05 10.42
N ALA A 137 10.73 -0.24 11.28
CA ALA A 137 10.17 -1.56 11.54
C ALA A 137 9.52 -2.17 10.29
N GLU A 138 8.73 -1.39 9.55
CA GLU A 138 8.11 -1.81 8.28
C GLU A 138 9.15 -2.22 7.24
N PHE A 139 10.17 -1.39 7.00
CA PHE A 139 11.25 -1.68 6.06
C PHE A 139 12.04 -2.93 6.47
N VAL A 140 12.29 -3.15 7.76
CA VAL A 140 12.95 -4.36 8.26
C VAL A 140 12.10 -5.59 7.96
N VAL A 141 10.80 -5.58 8.28
CA VAL A 141 9.88 -6.68 8.01
C VAL A 141 9.78 -6.95 6.50
N TYR A 142 9.67 -5.89 5.70
CA TYR A 142 9.64 -5.95 4.24
C TYR A 142 10.91 -6.56 3.63
N ILE A 143 12.10 -6.17 4.09
CA ILE A 143 13.37 -6.75 3.62
C ILE A 143 13.43 -8.24 3.97
N LEU A 144 12.98 -8.63 5.17
CA LEU A 144 12.90 -10.04 5.56
C LEU A 144 11.91 -10.81 4.67
N PHE A 145 10.78 -10.21 4.34
CA PHE A 145 9.80 -10.76 3.40
C PHE A 145 10.43 -11.00 2.02
N LEU A 146 11.05 -9.98 1.42
CA LEU A 146 11.69 -10.09 0.10
C LEU A 146 12.79 -11.16 0.05
N ARG A 147 13.59 -11.29 1.11
CA ARG A 147 14.66 -12.30 1.18
C ARG A 147 14.12 -13.74 1.17
N ASN A 148 12.93 -13.95 1.71
CA ASN A 148 12.31 -15.27 1.79
C ASN A 148 11.38 -15.55 0.59
N LEU A 149 11.03 -14.52 -0.18
CA LEU A 149 10.17 -14.63 -1.34
C LEU A 149 10.93 -15.28 -2.51
N GLN A 150 10.34 -16.32 -3.08
CA GLN A 150 10.91 -17.03 -4.24
C GLN A 150 9.97 -16.87 -5.43
N PHE A 151 10.53 -16.84 -6.64
CA PHE A 151 9.77 -16.74 -7.88
C PHE A 151 10.06 -17.93 -8.77
N GLY A 152 9.09 -18.30 -9.58
CA GLY A 152 9.24 -19.33 -10.59
C GLY A 152 8.31 -19.12 -11.78
N PRO A 153 8.39 -20.01 -12.78
CA PRO A 153 7.51 -19.96 -13.93
C PRO A 153 6.06 -20.14 -13.49
N SER A 154 5.16 -19.41 -14.13
CA SER A 154 3.73 -19.53 -13.87
C SER A 154 3.20 -20.88 -14.34
N PRO A 155 2.29 -21.55 -13.58
CA PRO A 155 1.57 -22.72 -14.08
C PRO A 155 0.62 -22.36 -15.24
N LEU A 156 0.37 -21.07 -15.48
CA LEU A 156 -0.49 -20.52 -16.52
C LEU A 156 0.30 -19.47 -17.35
N PRO A 157 1.25 -19.91 -18.19
CA PRO A 157 2.15 -19.01 -18.92
C PRO A 157 1.42 -18.13 -19.95
N THR A 158 0.22 -18.51 -20.37
CA THR A 158 -0.65 -17.71 -21.25
C THR A 158 -1.40 -16.59 -20.52
N VAL A 159 -1.44 -16.63 -19.19
CA VAL A 159 -2.15 -15.63 -18.36
C VAL A 159 -1.15 -14.72 -17.65
N ILE A 160 -0.06 -15.25 -17.12
CA ILE A 160 1.00 -14.47 -16.46
C ILE A 160 2.34 -15.18 -16.67
N GLY A 161 3.42 -14.46 -16.95
CA GLY A 161 4.72 -15.09 -17.24
C GLY A 161 5.36 -15.81 -16.05
N CYS A 162 5.16 -15.27 -14.85
CA CYS A 162 5.87 -15.67 -13.63
C CYS A 162 5.03 -15.30 -12.41
N THR A 163 5.27 -15.95 -11.28
CA THR A 163 4.55 -15.66 -10.04
C THR A 163 5.45 -15.91 -8.83
N PRO A 164 5.19 -15.24 -7.70
CA PRO A 164 5.71 -15.68 -6.41
C PRO A 164 5.31 -17.14 -6.19
N LEU A 165 6.28 -17.95 -5.76
CA LEU A 165 6.07 -19.33 -5.39
C LEU A 165 5.34 -19.38 -4.05
N PRO A 166 4.46 -20.39 -3.84
CA PRO A 166 3.79 -20.53 -2.58
C PRO A 166 4.82 -20.69 -1.45
N PRO A 167 4.57 -20.06 -0.29
CA PRO A 167 5.53 -20.04 0.79
C PRO A 167 5.89 -21.46 1.25
N LYS A 168 7.19 -21.69 1.48
CA LYS A 168 7.70 -22.95 2.03
C LYS A 168 7.35 -23.14 3.50
N SER A 169 7.09 -22.05 4.21
CA SER A 169 6.74 -21.98 5.63
C SER A 169 5.76 -20.83 5.88
N GLN A 170 4.99 -20.90 6.97
CA GLN A 170 4.04 -19.85 7.37
C GLN A 170 4.71 -18.50 7.69
N ALA A 171 6.03 -18.47 7.83
CA ALA A 171 6.80 -17.27 8.16
C ALA A 171 6.59 -16.13 7.15
N LEU A 172 6.43 -16.43 5.85
CA LEU A 172 6.20 -15.41 4.83
C LEU A 172 4.85 -14.70 5.01
N ASN A 173 3.79 -15.49 5.26
CA ASN A 173 2.45 -14.94 5.51
C ASN A 173 2.46 -14.10 6.80
N ILE A 174 3.13 -14.57 7.84
CA ILE A 174 3.28 -13.83 9.10
C ILE A 174 4.02 -12.51 8.87
N GLN A 175 5.08 -12.50 8.06
CA GLN A 175 5.81 -11.27 7.72
C GLN A 175 4.92 -10.26 6.98
N LEU A 176 4.14 -10.72 6.00
CA LEU A 176 3.24 -9.85 5.24
C LEU A 176 2.09 -9.31 6.12
N SER A 177 1.48 -10.17 6.93
CA SER A 177 0.48 -9.76 7.93
C SER A 177 1.06 -8.81 8.98
N ALA A 178 2.31 -8.99 9.40
CA ALA A 178 2.98 -8.08 10.31
C ALA A 178 3.20 -6.70 9.67
N LEU A 179 3.56 -6.65 8.37
CA LEU A 179 3.72 -5.40 7.63
C LEU A 179 2.39 -4.62 7.57
N PHE A 180 1.30 -5.26 7.13
CA PHE A 180 -0.02 -4.61 7.12
C PHE A 180 -0.54 -4.29 8.53
N GLY A 181 -0.18 -5.10 9.53
CA GLY A 181 -0.50 -4.83 10.93
C GLY A 181 0.20 -3.58 11.48
N LEU A 182 1.47 -3.35 11.11
CA LEU A 182 2.21 -2.14 11.46
C LEU A 182 1.59 -0.89 10.82
N ILE A 183 1.27 -0.97 9.53
CA ILE A 183 0.59 0.12 8.80
C ILE A 183 -0.74 0.45 9.48
N LEU A 184 -1.59 -0.57 9.71
CA LEU A 184 -2.88 -0.38 10.38
C LEU A 184 -2.73 0.22 11.78
N ALA A 185 -1.75 -0.25 12.56
CA ALA A 185 -1.50 0.29 13.90
C ALA A 185 -1.09 1.77 13.84
N ASN A 186 -0.28 2.17 12.86
CA ASN A 186 0.13 3.55 12.67
C ASN A 186 -1.04 4.44 12.21
N GLU A 187 -1.84 3.98 11.25
CA GLU A 187 -3.06 4.65 10.79
C GLU A 187 -4.02 4.92 11.95
N LEU A 188 -4.25 3.91 12.81
CA LEU A 188 -5.09 4.03 13.99
C LEU A 188 -4.49 5.01 15.01
N ALA A 189 -3.18 4.98 15.23
CA ALA A 189 -2.51 5.93 16.12
C ALA A 189 -2.68 7.38 15.63
N ILE A 190 -2.47 7.63 14.33
CA ILE A 190 -2.68 8.93 13.69
C ILE A 190 -4.14 9.39 13.81
N LEU A 191 -5.09 8.50 13.55
CA LEU A 191 -6.51 8.78 13.68
C LEU A 191 -6.88 9.18 15.12
N LEU A 192 -6.44 8.40 16.10
CA LEU A 192 -6.69 8.68 17.52
C LEU A 192 -6.07 10.01 17.95
N MET A 193 -4.86 10.33 17.52
CA MET A 193 -4.25 11.63 17.79
C MET A 193 -5.01 12.78 17.14
N THR A 194 -5.37 12.63 15.86
CA THR A 194 -6.13 13.64 15.12
C THR A 194 -7.45 13.93 15.81
N PHE A 195 -8.16 12.88 16.23
CA PHE A 195 -9.44 12.98 16.91
C PHE A 195 -9.33 13.56 18.31
N THR A 196 -8.36 13.09 19.11
CA THR A 196 -8.16 13.57 20.49
C THR A 196 -7.74 15.04 20.53
N ILE A 197 -6.75 15.46 19.75
CA ILE A 197 -6.35 16.87 19.63
C ILE A 197 -7.52 17.71 19.13
N GLY A 198 -8.26 17.17 18.17
CA GLY A 198 -9.48 17.74 17.65
C GLY A 198 -10.52 18.11 18.67
N LEU A 199 -10.93 17.10 19.45
CA LEU A 199 -11.94 17.25 20.48
C LEU A 199 -11.43 18.11 21.64
N MET A 200 -10.17 17.96 22.06
CA MET A 200 -9.66 18.72 23.20
C MET A 200 -9.50 20.20 22.89
N LYS A 201 -9.00 20.54 21.69
CA LYS A 201 -8.63 21.93 21.35
C LYS A 201 -9.67 22.67 20.52
N TYR A 202 -10.45 21.96 19.72
CA TYR A 202 -11.34 22.57 18.72
C TYR A 202 -12.83 22.20 18.88
N ARG A 203 -13.24 21.47 19.94
CA ARG A 203 -14.65 21.10 20.16
C ARG A 203 -15.61 22.28 20.22
N ASN A 204 -15.17 23.43 20.73
CA ASN A 204 -16.00 24.63 20.84
C ASN A 204 -15.98 25.50 19.56
N LEU A 205 -15.09 25.20 18.61
CA LEU A 205 -14.96 25.95 17.36
C LEU A 205 -15.87 25.32 16.30
N ARG A 206 -17.03 25.95 16.06
CA ARG A 206 -18.01 25.54 15.04
C ARG A 206 -17.60 26.02 13.64
N SER A 207 -16.41 25.61 13.17
CA SER A 207 -15.96 25.92 11.81
C SER A 207 -16.45 24.86 10.80
N PRO A 208 -17.10 25.26 9.69
CA PRO A 208 -17.44 24.35 8.59
C PRO A 208 -16.23 23.58 8.06
N LEU A 209 -15.06 24.23 7.98
CA LEU A 209 -13.81 23.63 7.56
C LEU A 209 -13.43 22.44 8.47
N MET A 210 -13.56 22.62 9.78
CA MET A 210 -13.23 21.59 10.75
C MET A 210 -14.15 20.37 10.64
N ARG A 211 -15.45 20.61 10.39
CA ARG A 211 -16.45 19.55 10.21
C ARG A 211 -16.17 18.72 8.95
N ILE A 212 -15.87 19.38 7.83
CA ILE A 212 -15.51 18.71 6.56
C ILE A 212 -14.23 17.89 6.78
N PHE A 213 -13.23 18.49 7.42
CA PHE A 213 -11.94 17.86 7.69
C PHE A 213 -12.06 16.60 8.55
N TYR A 214 -12.91 16.60 9.59
CA TYR A 214 -13.18 15.41 10.39
C TYR A 214 -13.98 14.36 9.65
N ARG A 215 -15.05 14.77 8.97
CA ARG A 215 -15.94 13.84 8.26
C ARG A 215 -15.18 13.11 7.16
N ASP A 216 -14.56 13.88 6.27
CA ASP A 216 -13.91 13.34 5.08
C ASP A 216 -12.61 12.62 5.47
N GLY A 217 -11.88 13.13 6.48
CA GLY A 217 -10.73 12.44 7.06
C GLY A 217 -11.11 11.10 7.69
N PHE A 218 -12.17 11.05 8.49
CA PHE A 218 -12.62 9.83 9.17
C PHE A 218 -13.04 8.73 8.19
N PHE A 219 -13.81 9.07 7.14
CA PHE A 219 -14.18 8.10 6.13
C PHE A 219 -12.97 7.55 5.36
N TYR A 220 -12.00 8.41 5.05
CA TYR A 220 -10.75 7.98 4.45
C TYR A 220 -10.01 6.96 5.34
N PHE A 221 -9.85 7.25 6.63
CA PHE A 221 -9.22 6.32 7.58
C PHE A 221 -9.97 5.00 7.73
N LEU A 222 -11.32 5.02 7.76
CA LEU A 222 -12.12 3.80 7.82
C LEU A 222 -11.90 2.90 6.61
N ILE A 223 -11.86 3.48 5.42
CA ILE A 223 -11.62 2.74 4.18
C ILE A 223 -10.22 2.11 4.21
N LEU A 224 -9.18 2.89 4.57
CA LEU A 224 -7.82 2.36 4.68
C LEU A 224 -7.71 1.24 5.70
N SER A 225 -8.32 1.42 6.88
CA SER A 225 -8.31 0.40 7.93
C SER A 225 -8.98 -0.89 7.47
N ALA A 226 -10.09 -0.79 6.74
CA ALA A 226 -10.79 -1.93 6.18
C ALA A 226 -9.95 -2.66 5.11
N VAL A 227 -9.24 -1.91 4.26
CA VAL A 227 -8.32 -2.47 3.26
C VAL A 227 -7.16 -3.21 3.95
N SER A 228 -6.50 -2.57 4.92
CA SER A 228 -5.39 -3.17 5.68
C SER A 228 -5.84 -4.43 6.44
N ALA A 229 -7.01 -4.39 7.10
CA ALA A 229 -7.59 -5.56 7.75
C ALA A 229 -7.96 -6.69 6.76
N GLY A 230 -8.45 -6.31 5.59
CA GLY A 230 -8.71 -7.23 4.48
C GLY A 230 -7.43 -7.95 4.04
N ASN A 231 -6.33 -7.21 3.85
CA ASN A 231 -5.03 -7.76 3.47
C ASN A 231 -4.52 -8.75 4.53
N ILE A 232 -4.55 -8.38 5.81
CA ILE A 232 -4.17 -9.29 6.92
C ILE A 232 -5.01 -10.57 6.89
N THR A 233 -6.32 -10.45 6.67
CA THR A 233 -7.23 -11.60 6.63
C THR A 233 -6.89 -12.53 5.46
N VAL A 234 -6.66 -11.97 4.27
CA VAL A 234 -6.26 -12.73 3.08
C VAL A 234 -4.93 -13.47 3.31
N ASP A 235 -3.97 -12.83 3.94
CA ASP A 235 -2.64 -13.40 4.19
C ASP A 235 -2.68 -14.55 5.21
N LEU A 236 -3.46 -14.39 6.28
CA LEU A 236 -3.59 -15.40 7.34
C LEU A 236 -4.43 -16.61 6.91
N VAL A 237 -5.48 -16.39 6.10
CA VAL A 237 -6.36 -17.45 5.59
C VAL A 237 -5.79 -18.10 4.32
N GLY A 238 -4.79 -17.46 3.69
CA GLY A 238 -4.13 -17.96 2.49
C GLY A 238 -3.54 -19.36 2.67
N PRO A 239 -3.78 -20.29 1.72
CA PRO A 239 -3.32 -21.68 1.85
C PRO A 239 -1.78 -21.75 1.87
N VAL A 240 -1.23 -22.39 2.90
CA VAL A 240 0.22 -22.67 2.97
C VAL A 240 0.53 -23.85 2.04
N GLY A 241 1.35 -23.60 1.01
CA GLY A 241 2.06 -24.63 0.23
C GLY A 241 1.22 -25.82 -0.29
N THR A 242 0.51 -25.65 -1.41
CA THR A 242 -0.14 -26.77 -2.14
C THR A 242 0.41 -27.03 -3.55
N ILE A 243 1.53 -26.40 -3.94
CA ILE A 243 2.18 -26.63 -5.26
C ILE A 243 3.67 -26.96 -5.07
N ARG A 244 3.97 -28.06 -4.38
CA ARG A 244 5.36 -28.56 -4.21
C ARG A 244 5.85 -29.58 -5.26
N PRO A 245 5.05 -30.34 -6.03
CA PRO A 245 5.62 -31.43 -6.81
C PRO A 245 5.89 -31.13 -8.30
N LEU A 246 5.85 -29.89 -8.79
CA LEU A 246 6.02 -29.58 -10.23
C LEU A 246 7.28 -28.78 -10.60
N LEU A 247 8.13 -28.42 -9.62
CA LEU A 247 9.34 -27.62 -9.86
C LEU A 247 10.64 -28.39 -9.61
N ASN A 248 10.57 -29.71 -9.46
CA ASN A 248 11.71 -30.64 -9.49
C ASN A 248 11.47 -31.71 -10.53
#